data_AF-A0A662JSK0-F1
#
_entry.id   AF-A0A662JSK0-F1
#
_cell.length_a   1.000
_cell.length_b   1.000
_cell.length_c   1.000
_cell.angle_alpha   90.00
_cell.angle_beta   90.00
_cell.angle_gamma   90.00
#
_symmetry.space_group_name_H-M   'P 1'
#
loop_
_entity.id
_entity.type
_entity.pdbx_description
1 polymer ?
#
loop_
_entity_poly.entity_id
_entity_poly.type
_entity_poly.pdbx_seq_one_letter_code
_entity_poly.pdbx_strand_id
1 'polypeptide(L)'
;MKKIIAIQITIFVLTSGTLMGLFLYHNIYDEVQLKIVSVLCLSCIKLNPKTHIQFIFQTANHKAHPDFVLENLTKGPLFIYYTQDACHGCEIMDPIIKDVFNINFDKKSFFYKTVFLYNSNITFIHINLDHSPSEMTNSLFIYDKDHVGGVPMFVVVTLGYDFDVVKPYYTSAYGTLDLDTYEERKEALADMILDGIELYKQNQAGFRIEER
;
A
#
# COMPACT_ATOMS: atom_id res chain seq x y z
N MET A 1 33.31 -21.69 68.84
CA MET A 1 33.32 -22.41 67.54
C MET A 1 31.94 -22.91 67.11
N LYS A 2 31.18 -23.67 67.93
CA LYS A 2 29.85 -24.21 67.54
C LYS A 2 28.82 -23.18 67.08
N LYS A 3 28.77 -21.98 67.70
CA LYS A 3 27.84 -20.90 67.33
C LYS A 3 28.15 -20.26 65.97
N ILE A 4 29.43 -20.18 65.60
CA ILE A 4 29.87 -19.61 64.30
C ILE A 4 29.52 -20.57 63.16
N ILE A 5 29.71 -21.88 63.38
CA ILE A 5 29.34 -22.92 62.41
C ILE A 5 27.83 -22.93 62.17
N ALA A 6 27.03 -22.80 63.23
CA ALA A 6 25.57 -22.73 63.10
C ALA A 6 25.12 -21.53 62.25
N ILE A 7 25.71 -20.35 62.47
CA ILE A 7 25.40 -19.13 61.70
C ILE A 7 25.78 -19.30 60.22
N GLN A 8 26.94 -19.90 59.93
CA GLN A 8 27.38 -20.16 58.55
C GLN A 8 26.44 -21.12 57.81
N ILE A 9 25.97 -22.17 58.48
CA ILE A 9 25.01 -23.12 57.90
C ILE A 9 23.67 -22.42 57.63
N THR A 10 23.18 -21.60 58.57
CA THR A 10 21.92 -20.87 58.38
C THR A 10 21.98 -19.89 57.22
N ILE A 11 23.09 -19.15 57.08
CA ILE A 11 23.29 -18.23 55.96
C ILE A 11 23.33 -19.02 54.64
N PHE A 12 24.05 -20.13 54.59
CA PHE A 12 24.16 -20.95 53.38
C PHE A 12 22.79 -21.51 52.92
N VAL A 13 21.97 -21.97 53.86
CA VAL A 13 20.61 -22.46 53.56
C VAL A 13 19.71 -21.33 53.08
N LEU A 14 19.79 -20.14 53.68
CA LEU A 14 19.04 -18.95 53.25
C LEU A 14 19.43 -18.49 51.85
N THR A 15 20.74 -18.42 51.55
CA THR A 15 21.23 -18.04 50.22
C THR A 15 20.89 -19.09 49.17
N SER A 16 20.96 -20.38 49.51
CA SER A 16 20.57 -21.45 48.58
C SER A 16 19.07 -21.46 48.32
N GLY A 17 18.25 -21.23 49.36
CA GLY A 17 16.79 -21.18 49.22
C GLY A 17 16.33 -19.99 48.38
N THR A 18 16.96 -18.83 48.54
CA THR A 18 16.66 -17.64 47.73
C THR A 18 17.10 -17.79 46.28
N LEU A 19 18.27 -18.39 46.01
CA LEU A 19 18.69 -18.73 44.63
C LEU A 19 17.77 -19.76 43.97
N MET A 20 17.37 -20.80 44.71
CA MET A 20 16.44 -21.82 44.21
C MET A 20 15.05 -21.22 43.93
N GLY A 21 14.60 -20.30 44.79
CA GLY A 21 13.36 -19.55 44.60
C GLY A 21 13.41 -18.69 43.34
N LEU A 22 14.53 -18.01 43.06
CA LEU A 22 14.75 -17.29 41.81
C LEU A 22 14.68 -18.23 40.59
N PHE A 23 15.29 -19.41 40.65
CA PHE A 23 15.22 -20.38 39.55
C PHE A 23 13.83 -20.95 39.30
N LEU A 24 13.00 -21.12 40.34
CA LEU A 24 11.65 -21.68 40.22
C LEU A 24 10.58 -20.63 39.88
N TYR A 25 10.75 -19.38 40.31
CA TYR A 25 9.74 -18.31 40.13
C TYR A 25 10.04 -17.38 38.96
N HIS A 26 11.27 -17.32 38.46
CA HIS A 26 11.58 -16.58 37.24
C HIS A 26 11.64 -17.53 36.06
N ASN A 27 10.48 -17.73 35.46
CA ASN A 27 10.32 -18.39 34.17
C ASN A 27 10.77 -17.46 33.02
N ILE A 28 11.94 -16.82 33.18
CA ILE A 28 12.52 -15.90 32.20
C ILE A 28 12.77 -16.65 30.88
N TYR A 29 13.04 -17.95 30.93
CA TYR A 29 13.23 -18.74 29.71
C TYR A 29 11.94 -18.94 28.92
N ASP A 30 10.81 -19.25 29.57
CA ASP A 30 9.52 -19.38 28.86
C ASP A 30 8.99 -18.03 28.40
N GLU A 31 9.14 -16.97 29.21
CA GLU A 31 8.62 -15.64 28.86
C GLU A 31 9.45 -14.98 27.74
N VAL A 32 10.76 -15.23 27.69
CA VAL A 32 11.65 -14.75 26.63
C VAL A 32 11.56 -15.63 25.38
N GLN A 33 11.41 -16.95 25.47
CA GLN A 33 11.14 -17.76 24.27
C GLN A 33 9.75 -17.49 23.69
N LEU A 34 8.71 -17.32 24.51
CA LEU A 34 7.38 -16.99 24.00
C LEU A 34 7.34 -15.58 23.38
N LYS A 35 8.03 -14.59 23.97
CA LYS A 35 8.14 -13.25 23.35
C LYS A 35 9.06 -13.22 22.13
N ILE A 36 10.18 -13.93 22.11
CA ILE A 36 11.08 -13.95 20.94
C ILE A 36 10.46 -14.74 19.79
N VAL A 37 9.70 -15.81 20.07
CA VAL A 37 8.92 -16.53 19.04
C VAL A 37 7.70 -15.72 18.60
N SER A 38 7.13 -14.85 19.45
CA SER A 38 6.05 -13.93 19.04
C SER A 38 6.57 -12.71 18.26
N VAL A 39 7.83 -12.32 18.44
CA VAL A 39 8.52 -11.38 17.55
C VAL A 39 9.16 -12.22 16.44
N LEU A 40 8.29 -12.79 15.60
CA LEU A 40 8.66 -13.27 14.27
C LEU A 40 9.58 -12.22 13.64
N CYS A 41 10.86 -12.55 13.52
CA CYS A 41 11.80 -11.80 12.71
C CYS A 41 11.19 -11.63 11.32
N LEU A 42 10.72 -10.42 11.04
CA LEU A 42 10.17 -9.98 9.74
C LEU A 42 11.13 -10.26 8.57
N SER A 43 12.40 -10.56 8.85
CA SER A 43 13.41 -10.95 7.88
C SER A 43 13.23 -12.37 7.30
N CYS A 44 12.46 -13.26 7.95
CA CYS A 44 12.23 -14.64 7.47
C CYS A 44 10.87 -14.84 6.81
N ILE A 45 9.97 -13.86 6.86
CA ILE A 45 8.88 -13.81 5.89
C ILE A 45 9.54 -13.47 4.57
N LYS A 46 9.68 -14.48 3.73
CA LYS A 46 9.92 -14.31 2.30
C LYS A 46 8.83 -13.37 1.82
N LEU A 47 9.14 -12.07 1.74
CA LEU A 47 8.33 -11.05 1.11
C LEU A 47 8.28 -11.42 -0.36
N ASN A 48 7.47 -12.42 -0.71
CA ASN A 48 6.92 -12.48 -2.05
C ASN A 48 6.28 -11.12 -2.23
N PRO A 49 6.69 -10.34 -3.25
CA PRO A 49 5.97 -9.12 -3.56
C PRO A 49 4.51 -9.55 -3.73
N LYS A 50 3.66 -9.09 -2.81
CA LYS A 50 2.22 -9.36 -2.88
C LYS A 50 1.62 -8.70 -4.12
N THR A 51 2.34 -7.74 -4.68
CA THR A 51 1.90 -6.97 -5.84
C THR A 51 2.58 -7.46 -7.11
N HIS A 52 1.78 -7.53 -8.16
CA HIS A 52 2.18 -7.89 -9.52
C HIS A 52 2.98 -6.75 -10.18
N ILE A 53 2.76 -5.51 -9.71
CA ILE A 53 3.45 -4.30 -10.21
C ILE A 53 4.21 -3.62 -9.07
N GLN A 54 5.32 -2.97 -9.39
CA GLN A 54 6.11 -2.19 -8.45
C GLN A 54 5.39 -0.88 -8.11
N PHE A 55 5.02 -0.72 -6.83
CA PHE A 55 4.59 0.54 -6.27
C PHE A 55 5.79 1.33 -5.73
N ILE A 56 5.69 2.67 -5.73
CA ILE A 56 6.73 3.58 -5.25
C ILE A 56 6.11 4.70 -4.41
N PHE A 57 6.90 5.21 -3.45
CA PHE A 57 6.49 6.32 -2.58
C PHE A 57 6.79 7.69 -3.19
N GLN A 58 7.85 7.77 -3.98
CA GLN A 58 8.36 9.01 -4.53
C GLN A 58 7.67 9.27 -5.87
N THR A 59 7.03 10.43 -6.00
CA THR A 59 6.44 10.88 -7.26
C THR A 59 7.52 11.10 -8.31
N ALA A 60 7.16 10.96 -9.58
CA ALA A 60 8.09 11.02 -10.71
C ALA A 60 8.94 12.31 -10.71
N ASN A 61 8.34 13.42 -10.29
CA ASN A 61 8.97 14.74 -10.26
C ASN A 61 9.21 15.28 -8.84
N HIS A 62 9.09 14.43 -7.80
CA HIS A 62 9.25 14.78 -6.40
C HIS A 62 8.27 15.85 -5.87
N LYS A 63 7.24 16.21 -6.65
CA LYS A 63 6.18 17.09 -6.17
C LYS A 63 5.23 16.32 -5.27
N ALA A 64 4.56 17.06 -4.38
CA ALA A 64 3.50 16.49 -3.58
C ALA A 64 2.37 15.89 -4.44
N HIS A 65 1.67 14.89 -3.89
CA HIS A 65 0.39 14.47 -4.42
C HIS A 65 -0.59 15.66 -4.45
N PRO A 66 -1.39 15.82 -5.52
CA PRO A 66 -2.43 16.84 -5.59
C PRO A 66 -3.48 16.66 -4.49
N ASP A 67 -4.12 17.76 -4.11
CA ASP A 67 -5.11 17.77 -3.02
C ASP A 67 -6.30 16.85 -3.32
N PHE A 68 -6.78 16.83 -4.58
CA PHE A 68 -7.86 15.93 -5.00
C PHE A 68 -7.51 14.44 -4.78
N VAL A 69 -6.23 14.07 -4.78
CA VAL A 69 -5.80 12.70 -4.48
C VAL A 69 -5.80 12.45 -2.98
N LEU A 70 -5.23 13.36 -2.19
CA LEU A 70 -5.15 13.23 -0.74
C LEU A 70 -6.55 13.17 -0.10
N GLU A 71 -7.48 14.00 -0.55
CA GLU A 71 -8.85 14.03 -0.07
C GLU A 71 -9.59 12.71 -0.33
N ASN A 72 -9.38 12.12 -1.51
CA ASN A 72 -10.02 10.86 -1.89
C ASN A 72 -9.36 9.64 -1.23
N LEU A 73 -8.06 9.69 -0.94
CA LEU A 73 -7.35 8.63 -0.22
C LEU A 73 -7.87 8.39 1.19
N THR A 74 -8.61 9.34 1.79
CA THR A 74 -9.29 9.10 3.06
C THR A 74 -10.50 8.17 2.95
N LYS A 75 -11.01 7.96 1.73
CA LYS A 75 -12.25 7.22 1.45
C LYS A 75 -11.99 5.86 0.79
N GLY A 76 -10.83 5.69 0.17
CA GLY A 76 -10.45 4.48 -0.56
C GLY A 76 -9.23 4.72 -1.46
N PRO A 77 -8.69 3.66 -2.09
CA PRO A 77 -7.69 3.83 -3.15
C PRO A 77 -8.30 4.58 -4.34
N LEU A 78 -7.43 5.18 -5.15
CA LEU A 78 -7.81 5.84 -6.39
C LEU A 78 -7.30 5.06 -7.59
N PHE A 79 -8.11 5.05 -8.64
CA PHE A 79 -7.71 4.66 -9.98
C PHE A 79 -7.87 5.86 -10.90
N ILE A 80 -6.77 6.32 -11.51
CA ILE A 80 -6.76 7.46 -12.42
C ILE A 80 -6.43 6.96 -13.82
N TYR A 81 -7.29 7.29 -14.77
CA TYR A 81 -7.17 6.93 -16.18
C TYR A 81 -6.95 8.18 -17.02
N TYR A 82 -5.74 8.35 -17.56
CA TYR A 82 -5.39 9.46 -18.43
C TYR A 82 -5.55 9.08 -19.90
N THR A 83 -6.20 9.96 -20.66
CA THR A 83 -6.47 9.80 -22.10
C THR A 83 -6.21 11.11 -22.85
N GLN A 84 -6.25 11.07 -24.18
CA GLN A 84 -6.29 12.25 -25.05
C GLN A 84 -7.16 11.94 -26.27
N ASP A 85 -7.57 12.95 -27.02
CA ASP A 85 -8.48 12.77 -28.17
C ASP A 85 -7.89 11.89 -29.26
N ALA A 86 -6.60 12.06 -29.56
CA ALA A 86 -5.87 11.28 -30.58
C ALA A 86 -5.08 10.15 -29.93
N CYS A 87 -5.75 9.05 -29.59
CA CYS A 87 -5.14 7.95 -28.85
C CYS A 87 -5.75 6.58 -29.20
N HIS A 88 -5.08 5.84 -30.09
CA HIS A 88 -5.55 4.50 -30.48
C HIS A 88 -5.51 3.49 -29.30
N GLY A 89 -4.48 3.57 -28.46
CA GLY A 89 -4.41 2.75 -27.25
C GLY A 89 -5.60 3.00 -26.30
N CYS A 90 -6.08 4.25 -26.21
CA CYS A 90 -7.24 4.59 -25.40
C CYS A 90 -8.52 3.97 -25.99
N GLU A 91 -8.66 3.93 -27.32
CA GLU A 91 -9.79 3.26 -27.97
C GLU A 91 -9.85 1.76 -27.67
N ILE A 92 -8.68 1.11 -27.56
CA ILE A 92 -8.55 -0.30 -27.20
C ILE A 92 -8.89 -0.52 -25.72
N MET A 93 -8.43 0.37 -24.84
CA MET A 93 -8.53 0.20 -23.37
C MET A 93 -9.87 0.70 -22.78
N ASP A 94 -10.53 1.66 -23.40
CA ASP A 94 -11.82 2.20 -22.95
C ASP A 94 -12.89 1.13 -22.65
N PRO A 95 -13.18 0.16 -23.55
CA PRO A 95 -14.17 -0.88 -23.26
C PRO A 95 -13.77 -1.74 -22.05
N ILE A 96 -12.48 -2.04 -21.90
CA ILE A 96 -11.96 -2.83 -20.77
C ILE A 96 -12.16 -2.07 -19.46
N ILE A 97 -11.85 -0.77 -19.44
CA ILE A 97 -12.02 0.10 -18.26
C ILE A 97 -13.50 0.17 -17.86
N LYS A 98 -14.39 0.36 -18.85
CA LYS A 98 -15.84 0.40 -18.62
C LYS A 98 -16.36 -0.91 -18.04
N ASP A 99 -15.87 -2.04 -18.54
CA ASP A 99 -16.24 -3.38 -18.05
C ASP A 99 -15.72 -3.64 -16.64
N VAL A 100 -14.44 -3.37 -16.35
CA VAL A 100 -13.81 -3.62 -15.05
C VAL A 100 -14.47 -2.81 -13.94
N PHE A 101 -14.76 -1.54 -14.20
CA PHE A 101 -15.40 -0.66 -13.21
C PHE A 101 -16.93 -0.66 -13.28
N ASN A 102 -17.53 -1.32 -14.28
CA ASN A 102 -18.96 -1.24 -14.57
C ASN A 102 -19.48 0.21 -14.60
N ILE A 103 -18.81 1.04 -15.39
CA ILE A 103 -19.10 2.47 -15.54
C ILE A 103 -19.27 2.84 -17.01
N ASN A 104 -19.93 3.96 -17.25
CA ASN A 104 -19.95 4.58 -18.57
C ASN A 104 -19.60 6.07 -18.41
N PHE A 105 -18.69 6.53 -19.25
CA PHE A 105 -18.23 7.92 -19.30
C PHE A 105 -17.99 8.34 -20.75
N ASP A 106 -18.09 9.64 -21.00
CA ASP A 106 -17.75 10.24 -22.28
C ASP A 106 -16.24 10.48 -22.36
N LYS A 107 -15.64 10.12 -23.50
CA LYS A 107 -14.18 10.15 -23.72
C LYS A 107 -13.59 11.55 -23.64
N LYS A 108 -14.40 12.58 -23.90
CA LYS A 108 -13.96 13.99 -23.87
C LYS A 108 -14.24 14.69 -22.56
N SER A 109 -14.88 14.02 -21.61
CA SER A 109 -15.26 14.63 -20.34
C SER A 109 -14.33 14.20 -19.21
N PHE A 110 -14.02 15.13 -18.32
CA PHE A 110 -13.59 14.78 -16.97
C PHE A 110 -14.74 14.03 -16.28
N PHE A 111 -14.45 12.86 -15.73
CA PHE A 111 -15.44 12.03 -15.06
C PHE A 111 -14.84 11.41 -13.81
N TYR A 112 -15.60 11.39 -12.71
CA TYR A 112 -15.18 10.67 -11.52
C TYR A 112 -16.36 9.97 -10.87
N LYS A 113 -16.10 8.81 -10.26
CA LYS A 113 -17.12 8.02 -9.56
C LYS A 113 -16.48 7.09 -8.54
N THR A 114 -17.03 7.02 -7.34
CA THR A 114 -16.71 5.94 -6.41
C THR A 114 -17.46 4.68 -6.81
N VAL A 115 -16.73 3.59 -7.00
CA VAL A 115 -17.22 2.27 -7.37
C VAL A 115 -16.93 1.31 -6.22
N PHE A 116 -17.87 0.42 -5.91
CA PHE A 116 -17.63 -0.65 -4.96
C PHE A 116 -17.14 -1.89 -5.70
N LEU A 117 -15.88 -2.28 -5.48
CA LEU A 117 -15.18 -3.36 -6.16
C LEU A 117 -14.32 -4.13 -5.15
N TYR A 118 -14.27 -5.47 -5.24
CA TYR A 118 -13.48 -6.34 -4.35
C TYR A 118 -13.60 -6.02 -2.84
N ASN A 119 -14.84 -5.78 -2.38
CA ASN A 119 -15.15 -5.39 -0.99
C ASN A 119 -14.40 -4.13 -0.54
N SER A 120 -14.25 -3.15 -1.41
CA SER A 120 -13.64 -1.85 -1.13
C SER A 120 -14.28 -0.77 -2.01
N ASN A 121 -14.31 0.47 -1.51
CA ASN A 121 -14.65 1.62 -2.32
C ASN A 121 -13.38 2.08 -3.04
N ILE A 122 -13.42 2.14 -4.37
CA ILE A 122 -12.35 2.71 -5.19
C ILE A 122 -12.88 3.95 -5.91
N THR A 123 -12.16 5.06 -5.85
CA THR A 123 -12.51 6.27 -6.62
C THR A 123 -11.87 6.18 -7.98
N PHE A 124 -12.70 6.00 -9.02
CA PHE A 124 -12.30 6.10 -10.41
C PHE A 124 -12.31 7.56 -10.86
N ILE A 125 -11.24 8.00 -11.53
CA ILE A 125 -11.10 9.33 -12.12
C ILE A 125 -10.60 9.18 -13.56
N HIS A 126 -11.36 9.69 -14.52
CA HIS A 126 -10.98 9.81 -15.92
C HIS A 126 -10.58 11.25 -16.23
N ILE A 127 -9.37 11.42 -16.77
CA ILE A 127 -8.76 12.70 -17.13
C ILE A 127 -8.38 12.65 -18.61
N ASN A 128 -9.15 13.33 -19.46
CA ASN A 128 -8.72 13.60 -20.83
C ASN A 128 -7.83 14.86 -20.84
N LEU A 129 -6.60 14.73 -21.35
CA LEU A 129 -5.59 15.79 -21.36
C LEU A 129 -5.96 17.01 -22.19
N ASP A 130 -6.83 16.85 -23.20
CA ASP A 130 -7.26 17.93 -24.08
C ASP A 130 -8.45 18.74 -23.54
N HIS A 131 -9.20 18.17 -22.58
CA HIS A 131 -10.49 18.72 -22.13
C HIS A 131 -10.64 18.90 -20.62
N SER A 132 -9.77 18.28 -19.81
CA SER A 132 -9.85 18.35 -18.36
C SER A 132 -9.20 19.62 -17.81
N PRO A 133 -9.56 20.06 -16.58
CA PRO A 133 -8.90 21.19 -15.93
C PRO A 133 -7.38 21.04 -15.84
N SER A 134 -6.66 22.15 -15.97
CA SER A 134 -5.19 22.16 -16.00
C SER A 134 -4.56 21.49 -14.77
N GLU A 135 -5.12 21.69 -13.57
CA GLU A 135 -4.70 21.03 -12.35
C GLU A 135 -4.70 19.49 -12.47
N MET A 136 -5.76 18.93 -13.07
CA MET A 136 -5.92 17.50 -13.30
C MET A 136 -4.93 17.02 -14.36
N THR A 137 -4.81 17.73 -15.48
CA THR A 137 -3.88 17.33 -16.56
C THR A 137 -2.41 17.39 -16.13
N ASN A 138 -2.03 18.40 -15.33
CA ASN A 138 -0.67 18.56 -14.79
C ASN A 138 -0.28 17.45 -13.81
N SER A 139 -1.27 16.76 -13.22
CA SER A 139 -1.01 15.61 -12.35
C SER A 139 -0.40 14.42 -13.09
N LEU A 140 -0.52 14.33 -14.42
CA LEU A 140 0.13 13.29 -15.22
C LEU A 140 1.64 13.24 -14.94
N PHE A 141 2.32 14.39 -14.90
CA PHE A 141 3.77 14.46 -14.67
C PHE A 141 4.19 14.10 -13.25
N ILE A 142 3.25 14.03 -12.30
CA ILE A 142 3.50 13.57 -10.94
C ILE A 142 3.52 12.03 -10.91
N TYR A 143 2.66 11.41 -11.72
CA TYR A 143 2.47 9.96 -11.72
C TYR A 143 3.21 9.22 -12.84
N ASP A 144 3.75 9.91 -13.84
CA ASP A 144 4.53 9.29 -14.91
C ASP A 144 5.92 8.80 -14.42
N LYS A 145 5.91 7.72 -13.63
CA LYS A 145 7.09 7.18 -12.93
C LYS A 145 8.19 6.70 -13.86
N ASP A 146 7.83 6.22 -15.05
CA ASP A 146 8.77 5.70 -16.03
C ASP A 146 9.13 6.75 -17.10
N HIS A 147 8.64 7.99 -16.94
CA HIS A 147 8.89 9.12 -17.84
C HIS A 147 8.55 8.81 -19.31
N VAL A 148 7.47 8.06 -19.53
CA VAL A 148 7.01 7.66 -20.87
C VAL A 148 6.38 8.84 -21.61
N GLY A 149 5.72 9.74 -20.89
CA GLY A 149 5.04 10.91 -21.45
C GLY A 149 3.88 10.56 -22.38
N GLY A 150 3.27 9.38 -22.20
CA GLY A 150 2.25 8.83 -23.12
C GLY A 150 0.95 8.47 -22.43
N VAL A 151 -0.11 8.37 -23.25
CA VAL A 151 -1.44 7.86 -22.86
C VAL A 151 -1.87 6.72 -23.81
N PRO A 152 -2.73 5.79 -23.39
CA PRO A 152 -3.39 5.71 -22.08
C PRO A 152 -2.38 5.46 -20.95
N MET A 153 -2.60 6.11 -19.82
CA MET A 153 -1.84 5.87 -18.59
C MET A 153 -2.82 5.56 -17.46
N PHE A 154 -2.53 4.49 -16.73
CA PHE A 154 -3.31 4.01 -15.61
C PHE A 154 -2.50 4.21 -14.35
N VAL A 155 -3.10 4.83 -13.35
CA VAL A 155 -2.44 5.10 -12.07
C VAL A 155 -3.30 4.53 -10.96
N VAL A 156 -2.68 3.72 -10.10
CA VAL A 156 -3.31 3.32 -8.84
C VAL A 156 -2.59 4.05 -7.73
N VAL A 157 -3.33 4.87 -6.98
CA VAL A 157 -2.84 5.52 -5.77
C VAL A 157 -3.48 4.85 -4.56
N THR A 158 -2.65 4.42 -3.63
CA THR A 158 -3.02 3.70 -2.42
C THR A 158 -2.17 4.18 -1.24
N LEU A 159 -2.11 3.40 -0.18
CA LEU A 159 -1.36 3.69 1.05
C LEU A 159 -0.29 2.62 1.26
N GLY A 160 0.89 3.06 1.69
CA GLY A 160 1.99 2.19 2.07
C GLY A 160 2.63 2.67 3.37
N TYR A 161 3.19 1.74 4.13
CA TYR A 161 3.95 2.03 5.34
C TYR A 161 5.43 2.25 4.99
N ASP A 162 5.96 3.42 5.34
CA ASP A 162 7.35 3.81 5.15
C ASP A 162 7.96 4.23 6.48
N PHE A 163 8.82 3.37 7.05
CA PHE A 163 9.60 3.62 8.29
C PHE A 163 8.84 4.43 9.36
N ASP A 164 7.68 3.93 9.81
CA ASP A 164 6.78 4.51 10.83
C ASP A 164 5.68 5.46 10.37
N VAL A 165 5.64 5.84 9.10
CA VAL A 165 4.57 6.71 8.57
C VAL A 165 3.83 6.00 7.45
N VAL A 166 2.49 5.96 7.55
CA VAL A 166 1.66 5.59 6.40
C VAL A 166 1.46 6.80 5.52
N LYS A 167 1.84 6.67 4.25
CA LYS A 167 1.76 7.76 3.28
C LYS A 167 1.29 7.26 1.91
N PRO A 168 0.92 8.17 0.99
CA PRO A 168 0.53 7.80 -0.36
C PRO A 168 1.61 6.95 -1.04
N TYR A 169 1.17 5.91 -1.72
CA TYR A 169 1.99 4.92 -2.42
C TYR A 169 1.31 4.63 -3.74
N TYR A 170 2.03 4.61 -4.85
CA TYR A 170 1.38 4.54 -6.16
C TYR A 170 2.16 3.71 -7.17
N THR A 171 1.47 3.32 -8.23
CA THR A 171 2.10 2.75 -9.41
C THR A 171 1.43 3.25 -10.68
N SER A 172 2.08 3.03 -11.82
CA SER A 172 1.58 3.43 -13.12
C SER A 172 1.88 2.39 -14.19
N ALA A 173 0.95 2.25 -15.13
CA ALA A 173 1.05 1.39 -16.30
C ALA A 173 0.59 2.17 -17.54
N TYR A 174 1.02 1.73 -18.72
CA TYR A 174 0.94 2.52 -19.95
C TYR A 174 0.43 1.71 -21.13
N GLY A 175 -0.06 2.42 -22.15
CA GLY A 175 -0.41 1.82 -23.44
C GLY A 175 -1.46 0.71 -23.31
N THR A 176 -1.30 -0.35 -24.09
CA THR A 176 -2.17 -1.53 -24.02
C THR A 176 -1.64 -2.57 -23.02
N LEU A 177 -0.90 -2.12 -22.00
CA LEU A 177 -0.23 -2.96 -21.00
C LEU A 177 0.78 -3.97 -21.60
N ASP A 178 1.26 -3.72 -22.82
CA ASP A 178 2.08 -4.65 -23.62
C ASP A 178 1.47 -6.05 -23.78
N LEU A 179 0.12 -6.12 -23.79
CA LEU A 179 -0.66 -7.35 -23.95
C LEU A 179 -1.48 -7.29 -25.23
N ASP A 180 -1.75 -8.45 -25.82
CA ASP A 180 -2.37 -8.56 -27.16
C ASP A 180 -3.88 -8.75 -27.10
N THR A 181 -4.39 -9.43 -26.08
CA THR A 181 -5.80 -9.81 -26.01
C THR A 181 -6.61 -8.97 -25.04
N TYR A 182 -7.93 -8.97 -25.23
CA TYR A 182 -8.88 -8.29 -24.34
C TYR A 182 -8.83 -8.84 -22.91
N GLU A 183 -8.85 -10.18 -22.78
CA GLU A 183 -8.92 -10.84 -21.48
C GLU A 183 -7.62 -10.67 -20.69
N GLU A 184 -6.44 -10.78 -21.34
CA GLU A 184 -5.15 -10.56 -20.65
C GLU A 184 -5.05 -9.13 -20.10
N ARG A 185 -5.44 -8.12 -20.89
CA ARG A 185 -5.44 -6.72 -20.44
C ARG A 185 -6.41 -6.50 -19.28
N LYS A 186 -7.58 -7.14 -19.34
CA LYS A 186 -8.60 -7.07 -18.29
C LYS A 186 -8.10 -7.70 -16.99
N GLU A 187 -7.45 -8.85 -17.07
CA GLU A 187 -6.85 -9.55 -15.93
C GLU A 187 -5.72 -8.71 -15.32
N ALA A 188 -4.77 -8.24 -16.13
CA ALA A 188 -3.67 -7.40 -15.66
C ALA A 188 -4.15 -6.11 -14.97
N LEU A 189 -5.20 -5.49 -15.50
CA LEU A 189 -5.82 -4.31 -14.90
C LEU A 189 -6.50 -4.64 -13.57
N ALA A 190 -7.23 -5.76 -13.52
CA ALA A 190 -7.88 -6.24 -12.31
C ALA A 190 -6.86 -6.54 -11.20
N ASP A 191 -5.74 -7.18 -11.54
CA ASP A 191 -4.65 -7.48 -10.60
C ASP A 191 -4.02 -6.19 -10.05
N MET A 192 -3.72 -5.22 -10.92
CA MET A 192 -3.21 -3.91 -10.51
C MET A 192 -4.17 -3.19 -9.53
N ILE A 193 -5.48 -3.27 -9.78
CA ILE A 193 -6.50 -2.70 -8.89
C ILE A 193 -6.56 -3.45 -7.56
N LEU A 194 -6.52 -4.80 -7.60
CA LEU A 194 -6.58 -5.65 -6.43
C LEU A 194 -5.38 -5.40 -5.50
N ASP A 195 -4.18 -5.30 -6.06
CA ASP A 195 -2.95 -4.96 -5.35
C ASP A 195 -3.11 -3.63 -4.59
N GLY A 196 -3.62 -2.60 -5.29
CA GLY A 196 -3.89 -1.29 -4.70
C GLY A 196 -4.89 -1.35 -3.54
N ILE A 197 -5.96 -2.14 -3.69
CA ILE A 197 -6.97 -2.35 -2.65
C ILE A 197 -6.38 -3.10 -1.45
N GLU A 198 -5.57 -4.13 -1.68
CA GLU A 198 -4.95 -4.90 -0.59
C GLU A 198 -4.00 -4.01 0.22
N LEU A 199 -3.13 -3.27 -0.47
CA LEU A 199 -2.23 -2.29 0.16
C LEU A 199 -3.02 -1.24 0.95
N TYR A 200 -4.13 -0.74 0.40
CA TYR A 200 -4.98 0.23 1.11
C TYR A 200 -5.52 -0.36 2.41
N LYS A 201 -6.13 -1.56 2.34
CA LYS A 201 -6.72 -2.23 3.51
C LYS A 201 -5.69 -2.51 4.61
N GLN A 202 -4.46 -2.85 4.23
CA GLN A 202 -3.37 -3.09 5.17
C GLN A 202 -2.94 -1.82 5.91
N ASN A 203 -3.01 -0.66 5.26
CA ASN A 203 -2.36 0.57 5.75
C ASN A 203 -3.35 1.66 6.19
N GLN A 204 -4.63 1.60 5.81
CA GLN A 204 -5.63 2.66 6.05
C GLN A 204 -5.72 3.16 7.50
N ALA A 205 -5.51 2.28 8.49
CA ALA A 205 -5.61 2.63 9.90
C ALA A 205 -4.53 3.63 10.37
N GLY A 206 -3.40 3.68 9.66
CA GLY A 206 -2.28 4.57 9.98
C GLY A 206 -2.29 5.89 9.21
N PHE A 207 -3.17 6.07 8.22
CA PHE A 207 -3.14 7.25 7.36
C PHE A 207 -3.83 8.46 8.00
N ARG A 208 -3.17 9.61 7.95
CA ARG A 208 -3.70 10.91 8.37
C ARG A 208 -3.26 11.97 7.36
N ILE A 209 -4.16 12.88 7.01
CA ILE A 209 -3.78 14.08 6.26
C ILE A 209 -3.07 15.01 7.24
N GLU A 210 -1.80 15.29 6.99
CA GLU A 210 -1.09 16.36 7.71
C GLU A 210 -1.66 17.70 7.24
N GLU A 211 -2.21 18.48 8.16
CA GLU A 211 -2.59 19.88 7.88
C GLU A 211 -1.30 20.65 7.56
N ARG A 212 -1.22 21.19 6.34
CA ARG A 212 -0.10 22.02 5.86
C ARG A 212 -0.20 23.45 6.35
#